data_AF-A0A6J3B730-F1
#
_entry.id   AF-A0A6J3B730-F1
#
_cell.length_a   1.000
_cell.length_b   1.000
_cell.length_c   1.000
_cell.angle_alpha   90.00
_cell.angle_beta   90.00
_cell.angle_gamma   90.00
#
_symmetry.space_group_name_H-M   'P 1'
#
loop_
_entity.id
_entity.type
_entity.pdbx_description
1 polymer ?
#
loop_
_entity_poly.entity_id
_entity_poly.type
_entity_poly.pdbx_seq_one_letter_code
_entity_poly.pdbx_strand_id
1 'polypeptide(L)'
;MCFSKNVSEHIAVLRANLHSKVDDFCDKMESLPNEDAKVQPALEELEDQINEDVLEAVGATIEDNVSESAPLLSELRLRTQRPADPEVIFDAPEVQEPESIWDRVERTFDVLMQKWKDALAWLRKKVATCLQSLGNAIETIWRVFKGFCLSLGQLFKSCITV
;
A
#
# COMPACT_ATOMS: atom_id res chain seq x y z
N MET A 1 -13.66 16.41 23.11
CA MET A 1 -13.09 15.21 22.47
C MET A 1 -11.92 15.66 21.61
N CYS A 2 -10.70 15.22 21.94
CA CYS A 2 -9.45 15.65 21.34
C CYS A 2 -9.08 14.77 20.14
N PHE A 3 -9.75 14.98 18.99
CA PHE A 3 -9.61 14.12 17.80
C PHE A 3 -8.33 14.38 16.97
N SER A 4 -7.57 15.45 17.24
CA SER A 4 -6.54 15.94 16.31
C SER A 4 -5.11 15.44 16.57
N LYS A 5 -4.79 14.86 17.73
CA LYS A 5 -3.39 14.49 18.05
C LYS A 5 -2.96 13.17 17.41
N ASN A 6 -3.80 12.14 17.51
CA ASN A 6 -3.40 10.78 17.12
C ASN A 6 -3.25 10.61 15.60
N VAL A 7 -4.07 11.28 14.78
CA VAL A 7 -3.97 11.20 13.30
C VAL A 7 -2.60 11.68 12.81
N SER A 8 -2.05 12.74 13.42
CA SER A 8 -0.72 13.24 13.06
C SER A 8 0.38 12.24 13.43
N GLU A 9 0.22 11.54 14.55
CA GLU A 9 1.15 10.50 15.00
C GLU A 9 1.08 9.28 14.08
N HIS A 10 -0.12 8.79 13.74
CA HIS A 10 -0.32 7.68 12.79
C HIS A 10 0.28 8.00 11.42
N ILE A 11 0.16 9.23 10.93
CA ILE A 11 0.77 9.66 9.67
C ILE A 11 2.30 9.67 9.74
N ALA A 12 2.87 10.16 10.86
CA ALA A 12 4.31 10.20 11.03
C ALA A 12 4.90 8.78 11.08
N VAL A 13 4.25 7.88 11.82
CA VAL A 13 4.61 6.46 11.90
C VAL A 13 4.50 5.81 10.51
N LEU A 14 3.36 5.97 9.82
CA LEU A 14 3.17 5.43 8.47
C LEU A 14 4.29 5.88 7.52
N ARG A 15 4.62 7.17 7.50
CA ARG A 15 5.69 7.69 6.63
C ARG A 15 7.04 7.07 6.95
N ALA A 16 7.38 6.96 8.23
CA ALA A 16 8.64 6.36 8.65
C ALA A 16 8.72 4.88 8.25
N ASN A 17 7.64 4.12 8.47
CA ASN A 17 7.58 2.71 8.10
C ASN A 17 7.70 2.53 6.59
N LEU A 18 6.92 3.26 5.79
CA LEU A 18 6.95 3.17 4.33
C LEU A 18 8.34 3.43 3.75
N HIS A 19 9.06 4.44 4.25
CA HIS A 19 10.44 4.68 3.82
C HIS A 19 11.36 3.53 4.25
N SER A 20 11.27 3.09 5.51
CA SER A 20 12.07 1.97 6.01
C SER A 20 11.87 0.69 5.20
N LYS A 21 10.64 0.39 4.74
CA LYS A 21 10.37 -0.82 3.94
C LYS A 21 11.04 -0.76 2.58
N VAL A 22 11.11 0.41 1.98
CA VAL A 22 11.79 0.62 0.70
C VAL A 22 13.29 0.54 0.87
N ASP A 23 13.83 1.16 1.92
CA ASP A 23 15.26 1.06 2.24
C ASP A 23 15.66 -0.42 2.43
N ASP A 24 14.89 -1.18 3.23
CA ASP A 24 15.11 -2.61 3.44
C ASP A 24 15.03 -3.41 2.13
N PHE A 25 14.09 -3.07 1.24
CA PHE A 25 13.98 -3.69 -0.08
C PHE A 25 15.18 -3.38 -0.97
N CYS A 26 15.65 -2.12 -0.99
CA CYS A 26 16.84 -1.72 -1.73
C CYS A 26 18.09 -2.44 -1.23
N ASP A 27 18.30 -2.50 0.08
CA ASP A 27 19.42 -3.24 0.70
C ASP A 27 19.39 -4.73 0.32
N LYS A 28 18.19 -5.33 0.33
CA LYS A 28 18.01 -6.71 -0.15
C LYS A 28 18.39 -6.84 -1.63
N MET A 29 17.90 -5.95 -2.49
CA MET A 29 18.20 -5.98 -3.93
C MET A 29 19.69 -5.82 -4.22
N GLU A 30 20.43 -5.01 -3.45
CA GLU A 30 21.90 -4.88 -3.55
C GLU A 30 22.64 -6.16 -3.11
N SER A 31 22.10 -6.87 -2.10
CA SER A 31 22.72 -8.08 -1.57
C SER A 31 22.48 -9.34 -2.42
N LEU A 32 21.49 -9.30 -3.31
CA LEU A 32 21.10 -10.44 -4.12
C LEU A 32 22.07 -10.64 -5.29
N PRO A 33 22.57 -11.88 -5.53
CA PRO A 33 23.20 -12.18 -6.82
C PRO A 33 22.15 -11.92 -7.90
N ASN A 34 22.59 -11.41 -9.06
CA ASN A 34 21.81 -10.89 -10.19
C ASN A 34 20.84 -11.94 -10.82
N GLU A 35 19.91 -12.46 -10.02
CA GLU A 35 19.00 -13.55 -10.30
C GLU A 35 17.56 -13.04 -10.17
N ASP A 36 16.88 -12.87 -11.30
CA ASP A 36 15.47 -12.47 -11.39
C ASP A 36 14.54 -13.30 -10.49
N ALA A 37 14.92 -14.55 -10.21
CA ALA A 37 14.19 -15.48 -9.36
C ALA A 37 13.99 -15.01 -7.91
N LYS A 38 14.82 -14.08 -7.40
CA LYS A 38 14.73 -13.56 -6.02
C LYS A 38 14.12 -12.17 -5.92
N VAL A 39 13.92 -11.51 -7.06
CA VAL A 39 13.31 -10.17 -7.12
C VAL A 39 11.81 -10.23 -6.87
N GLN A 40 11.13 -11.21 -7.47
CA GLN A 40 9.70 -11.42 -7.28
C GLN A 40 9.30 -11.62 -5.80
N PRO A 41 9.92 -12.55 -5.05
CA PRO A 41 9.57 -12.72 -3.63
C PRO A 41 9.91 -11.49 -2.78
N ALA A 42 10.98 -10.75 -3.10
CA ALA A 42 11.31 -9.51 -2.39
C ALA A 42 10.26 -8.41 -2.64
N LEU A 43 9.72 -8.33 -3.86
CA LEU A 43 8.68 -7.39 -4.23
C LEU A 43 7.32 -7.75 -3.60
N GLU A 44 6.98 -9.04 -3.55
CA GLU A 44 5.79 -9.53 -2.85
C GLU A 44 5.88 -9.24 -1.34
N GLU A 45 7.06 -9.44 -0.74
CA GLU A 45 7.29 -9.09 0.66
C GLU A 45 7.10 -7.59 0.89
N LEU A 46 7.62 -6.73 0.00
CA LEU A 46 7.44 -5.29 0.07
C LEU A 46 5.95 -4.89 -0.04
N GLU A 47 5.20 -5.46 -0.97
CA GLU A 47 3.75 -5.22 -1.11
C GLU A 47 3.02 -5.56 0.19
N ASP A 48 3.31 -6.73 0.80
CA ASP A 48 2.66 -7.16 2.05
C ASP A 48 2.98 -6.20 3.20
N GLN A 49 4.24 -5.82 3.35
CA GLN A 49 4.67 -4.91 4.42
C GLN A 49 4.00 -3.53 4.29
N ILE A 50 3.99 -2.97 3.09
CA ILE A 50 3.32 -1.70 2.82
C ILE A 50 1.82 -1.82 3.08
N ASN A 51 1.20 -2.92 2.67
CA ASN A 51 -0.22 -3.15 2.89
C ASN A 51 -0.56 -3.19 4.39
N GLU A 52 0.24 -3.90 5.19
CA GLU A 52 0.07 -3.95 6.64
C GLU A 52 0.28 -2.59 7.30
N ASP A 53 1.31 -1.82 6.90
CA ASP A 53 1.57 -0.49 7.46
C ASP A 53 0.40 0.49 7.18
N VAL A 54 -0.15 0.49 5.96
CA VAL A 54 -1.31 1.33 5.62
C VAL A 54 -2.56 0.86 6.37
N LEU A 55 -2.76 -0.45 6.50
CA LEU A 55 -3.85 -1.04 7.25
C LEU A 55 -3.80 -0.70 8.74
N GLU A 56 -2.61 -0.75 9.35
CA GLU A 56 -2.40 -0.36 10.74
C GLU A 56 -2.74 1.13 10.95
N ALA A 57 -2.23 2.01 10.07
CA ALA A 57 -2.49 3.45 10.18
C ALA A 57 -3.98 3.79 10.03
N VAL A 58 -4.67 3.18 9.05
CA VAL A 58 -6.12 3.35 8.88
C VAL A 58 -6.88 2.71 10.04
N GLY A 59 -6.43 1.53 10.50
CA GLY A 59 -7.06 0.77 11.57
C GLY A 59 -7.05 1.49 12.90
N ALA A 60 -5.87 1.97 13.33
CA ALA A 60 -5.72 2.78 14.53
C ALA A 60 -6.59 4.05 14.47
N THR A 61 -6.67 4.66 13.27
CA THR A 61 -7.53 5.84 13.05
C THR A 61 -9.02 5.49 13.19
N ILE A 62 -9.47 4.31 12.78
CA ILE A 62 -10.85 3.86 12.99
C ILE A 62 -11.10 3.55 14.47
N GLU A 63 -10.20 2.82 15.12
CA GLU A 63 -10.33 2.42 16.53
C GLU A 63 -10.42 3.62 17.47
N ASP A 64 -9.65 4.68 17.20
CA ASP A 64 -9.70 5.94 17.96
C ASP A 64 -11.05 6.68 17.84
N ASN A 65 -11.83 6.39 16.79
CA ASN A 65 -13.01 7.17 16.41
C ASN A 65 -14.31 6.37 16.41
N VAL A 66 -14.26 5.04 16.46
CA VAL A 66 -15.42 4.14 16.33
C VAL A 66 -15.36 3.06 17.39
N SER A 67 -16.28 3.10 18.36
CA SER A 67 -16.32 2.13 19.47
C SER A 67 -16.56 0.69 19.03
N GLU A 68 -17.28 0.46 17.94
CA GLU A 68 -17.50 -0.86 17.33
C GLU A 68 -16.75 -0.97 15.99
N SER A 69 -15.44 -0.74 16.03
CA SER A 69 -14.56 -0.74 14.84
C SER A 69 -14.35 -2.13 14.23
N ALA A 70 -14.46 -3.20 15.01
CA ALA A 70 -14.05 -4.55 14.59
C ALA A 70 -14.66 -5.01 13.24
N PRO A 71 -15.96 -4.86 12.95
CA PRO A 71 -16.53 -5.24 11.66
C PRO A 71 -15.95 -4.44 10.48
N LEU A 72 -15.67 -3.15 10.69
CA LEU A 72 -15.06 -2.30 9.65
C LEU A 72 -13.63 -2.74 9.37
N LEU A 73 -12.86 -3.06 10.41
CA LEU A 73 -11.48 -3.51 10.28
C LEU A 73 -11.38 -4.87 9.59
N SER A 74 -12.25 -5.82 9.94
CA SER A 74 -12.31 -7.12 9.28
C SER A 74 -12.62 -7.00 7.79
N GLU A 75 -13.61 -6.18 7.43
CA GLU A 75 -13.98 -5.96 6.03
C GLU A 75 -12.91 -5.16 5.27
N LEU A 76 -12.25 -4.20 5.92
CA LEU A 76 -11.12 -3.48 5.33
C LEU A 76 -9.98 -4.43 4.99
N ARG A 77 -9.61 -5.33 5.93
CA ARG A 77 -8.60 -6.38 5.71
C ARG A 77 -8.92 -7.26 4.51
N LEU A 78 -10.17 -7.74 4.41
CA LEU A 78 -10.59 -8.57 3.28
C LEU A 78 -10.46 -7.84 1.93
N ARG A 79 -10.67 -6.52 1.91
CA ARG A 79 -10.58 -5.70 0.69
C ARG A 79 -9.16 -5.39 0.26
N THR A 80 -8.22 -5.40 1.20
CA THR A 80 -6.81 -5.07 0.93
C THR A 80 -5.92 -6.31 0.91
N GLN A 81 -6.46 -7.48 1.23
CA GLN A 81 -5.73 -8.75 1.17
C GLN A 81 -5.28 -9.05 -0.27
N ARG A 82 -4.06 -9.57 -0.42
CA ARG A 82 -3.60 -10.13 -1.69
C ARG A 82 -4.50 -11.35 -2.05
N PRO A 83 -4.97 -11.47 -3.30
CA PRO A 83 -5.64 -12.68 -3.74
C PRO A 83 -4.76 -13.91 -3.48
N ALA A 84 -5.36 -14.98 -2.97
CA ALA A 84 -4.63 -16.23 -2.69
C ALA A 84 -4.13 -16.93 -3.97
N ASP A 85 -4.58 -16.47 -5.14
CA ASP A 85 -4.26 -17.05 -6.44
C ASP A 85 -3.56 -16.02 -7.34
N PRO A 86 -2.27 -16.23 -7.68
CA PRO A 86 -1.54 -15.36 -8.61
C PRO A 86 -2.09 -15.43 -10.05
N GLU A 87 -2.90 -16.44 -10.38
CA GLU A 87 -3.33 -16.75 -11.75
C GLU A 87 -4.49 -15.88 -12.26
N VAL A 88 -5.08 -15.02 -11.43
CA VAL A 88 -6.06 -14.02 -11.88
C VAL A 88 -5.35 -12.74 -12.30
N ILE A 89 -4.34 -12.87 -13.15
CA ILE A 89 -3.79 -11.76 -13.93
C ILE A 89 -3.93 -12.17 -15.38
N PHE A 90 -5.03 -11.71 -15.98
CA PHE A 90 -5.18 -11.40 -17.40
C PHE A 90 -4.67 -12.47 -18.39
N ASP A 91 -5.60 -13.06 -19.15
CA ASP A 91 -5.29 -13.74 -20.41
C ASP A 91 -4.39 -12.82 -21.26
N ALA A 92 -3.09 -13.10 -21.24
CA ALA A 92 -2.12 -12.40 -22.04
C ALA A 92 -1.55 -13.43 -23.03
N PRO A 93 -1.65 -13.19 -24.35
CA PRO A 93 -1.21 -14.15 -25.34
C PRO A 93 0.28 -14.41 -25.20
N GLU A 94 0.65 -15.67 -25.45
CA GLU A 94 2.03 -16.13 -25.65
C GLU A 94 2.85 -15.13 -26.47
N VAL A 95 4.11 -14.98 -26.07
CA VAL A 95 5.15 -14.08 -26.62
C VAL A 95 5.11 -12.65 -26.06
N GLN A 96 5.58 -12.49 -24.82
CA GLN A 96 6.07 -11.20 -24.33
C GLN A 96 7.59 -11.28 -24.12
N GLU A 97 8.30 -10.24 -24.57
CA GLU A 97 9.72 -10.01 -24.25
C GLU A 97 9.94 -10.10 -22.73
N PRO A 98 11.15 -10.44 -22.25
CA PRO A 98 11.42 -10.49 -20.82
C PRO A 98 11.09 -9.13 -20.21
N GLU A 99 10.04 -9.10 -19.40
CA GLU A 99 9.60 -7.91 -18.70
C GLU A 99 10.74 -7.40 -17.80
N SER A 100 10.98 -6.09 -17.82
CA SER A 100 11.94 -5.48 -16.89
C SER A 100 11.46 -5.65 -15.45
N ILE A 101 12.39 -5.91 -14.53
CA ILE A 101 12.15 -5.87 -13.08
C ILE A 101 11.34 -4.61 -12.70
N TRP A 102 11.70 -3.47 -13.29
CA TRP A 102 11.10 -2.19 -12.95
C TRP A 102 9.68 -2.01 -13.46
N ASP A 103 9.34 -2.60 -14.61
CA ASP A 103 7.95 -2.64 -15.10
C ASP A 103 7.08 -3.48 -14.17
N ARG A 104 7.66 -4.57 -13.64
CA ARG A 104 7.01 -5.45 -12.66
C ARG A 104 6.77 -4.73 -11.34
N VAL A 105 7.77 -4.00 -10.86
CA VAL A 105 7.66 -3.14 -9.66
C VAL A 105 6.57 -2.10 -9.86
N GLU A 106 6.56 -1.37 -10.98
CA GLU A 106 5.52 -0.38 -11.29
C GLU A 106 4.12 -1.00 -11.28
N ARG A 107 3.93 -2.14 -11.96
CA ARG A 107 2.64 -2.84 -11.98
C ARG A 107 2.16 -3.23 -10.58
N THR A 108 3.05 -3.74 -9.73
CA THR A 108 2.71 -4.12 -8.35
C THR A 108 2.21 -2.92 -7.55
N PHE A 109 2.90 -1.77 -7.65
CA PHE A 109 2.48 -0.55 -6.98
C PHE A 109 1.15 0.01 -7.53
N ASP A 110 0.91 -0.10 -8.84
CA ASP A 110 -0.36 0.30 -9.45
C ASP A 110 -1.52 -0.55 -8.94
N VAL A 111 -1.34 -1.88 -8.88
CA VAL A 111 -2.34 -2.81 -8.35
C VAL A 111 -2.62 -2.51 -6.88
N LEU A 112 -1.58 -2.33 -6.07
CA LEU A 112 -1.72 -1.98 -4.65
C LEU A 112 -2.45 -0.64 -4.48
N MET A 113 -2.13 0.36 -5.29
CA MET A 113 -2.79 1.66 -5.27
C MET A 113 -4.27 1.56 -5.64
N GLN A 114 -4.65 0.78 -6.66
CA GLN A 114 -6.07 0.60 -7.01
C GLN A 114 -6.83 -0.12 -5.90
N LYS A 115 -6.27 -1.19 -5.33
CA LYS A 115 -6.87 -1.91 -4.19
C LYS A 115 -7.20 -0.95 -3.04
N TRP A 116 -6.22 -0.14 -2.64
CA TRP A 116 -6.41 0.84 -1.56
C TRP A 116 -7.38 1.96 -1.90
N LYS A 117 -7.37 2.45 -3.15
CA LYS A 117 -8.33 3.45 -3.61
C LYS A 117 -9.77 2.95 -3.46
N ASP A 118 -10.04 1.71 -3.87
CA ASP A 118 -11.37 1.11 -3.79
C ASP A 118 -11.78 0.81 -2.34
N ALA A 119 -10.85 0.26 -1.54
CA ALA A 119 -11.06 0.00 -0.12
C ALA A 119 -11.38 1.30 0.65
N LEU A 120 -10.65 2.38 0.40
CA LEU A 120 -10.86 3.66 1.06
C LEU A 120 -12.11 4.38 0.56
N ALA A 121 -12.46 4.24 -0.72
CA ALA A 121 -13.75 4.74 -1.23
C ALA A 121 -14.93 4.05 -0.54
N TRP A 122 -14.85 2.73 -0.35
CA TRP A 122 -15.83 1.98 0.42
C TRP A 122 -15.87 2.45 1.88
N LEU A 123 -14.72 2.53 2.55
CA LEU A 123 -14.63 2.92 3.95
C LEU A 123 -15.19 4.33 4.16
N ARG A 124 -14.83 5.28 3.28
CA ARG A 124 -15.35 6.65 3.32
C ARG A 124 -16.87 6.66 3.23
N LYS A 125 -17.48 5.88 2.34
CA LYS A 125 -18.95 5.80 2.26
C LYS A 125 -19.58 5.28 3.55
N LYS A 126 -18.94 4.32 4.22
CA LYS A 126 -19.41 3.74 5.49
C LYS A 126 -19.28 4.70 6.68
N VAL A 127 -18.19 5.48 6.73
CA VAL A 127 -17.93 6.36 7.88
C VAL A 127 -18.43 7.79 7.66
N ALA A 128 -18.57 8.28 6.42
CA ALA A 128 -19.03 9.65 6.14
C ALA A 128 -20.46 9.89 6.62
N THR A 129 -21.28 8.84 6.77
CA THR A 129 -22.61 8.93 7.35
C THR A 129 -22.60 9.13 8.86
N CYS A 130 -21.50 8.77 9.53
CA CYS A 130 -21.40 8.75 10.99
C CYS A 130 -20.41 9.81 11.53
N LEU A 131 -19.27 10.02 10.87
CA LEU A 131 -18.18 10.88 11.34
C LEU A 131 -17.39 11.50 10.17
N GLN A 132 -17.69 12.76 9.83
CA GLN A 132 -16.98 13.48 8.75
C GLN A 132 -15.47 13.66 9.05
N SER A 133 -15.10 13.85 10.32
CA SER A 133 -13.70 13.96 10.76
C SER A 133 -12.88 12.71 10.44
N LEU A 134 -13.46 11.53 10.61
CA LEU A 134 -12.83 10.25 10.27
C LEU A 134 -12.59 10.15 8.75
N GLY A 135 -13.58 10.58 7.94
CA GLY A 135 -13.41 10.68 6.49
C GLY A 135 -12.23 11.57 6.08
N ASN A 136 -12.03 12.70 6.75
CA ASN A 136 -10.90 13.60 6.49
C ASN A 136 -9.55 13.00 6.92
N ALA A 137 -9.51 12.27 8.05
CA ALA A 137 -8.31 11.60 8.52
C ALA A 137 -7.88 10.49 7.53
N ILE A 138 -8.83 9.66 7.09
CA ILE A 138 -8.61 8.62 6.07
C ILE A 138 -8.11 9.24 4.76
N GLU A 139 -8.70 10.36 4.33
CA GLU A 139 -8.23 11.06 3.12
C GLU A 139 -6.80 11.58 3.27
N THR A 140 -6.41 11.98 4.48
CA THR A 140 -5.04 12.44 4.74
C THR A 140 -4.05 11.28 4.67
N ILE A 141 -4.38 10.13 5.26
CA ILE A 141 -3.58 8.89 5.13
C ILE A 141 -3.46 8.49 3.66
N TRP A 142 -4.56 8.51 2.91
CA TRP A 142 -4.56 8.21 1.49
C TRP A 142 -3.63 9.12 0.69
N ARG A 143 -3.61 10.43 0.96
CA ARG A 143 -2.71 11.36 0.27
C ARG A 143 -1.25 11.06 0.52
N VAL A 144 -0.90 10.66 1.76
CA VAL A 144 0.47 10.27 2.12
C VAL A 144 0.87 9.02 1.35
N PHE A 145 0.04 7.97 1.42
CA PHE A 145 0.32 6.72 0.73
C PHE A 145 0.39 6.89 -0.79
N LYS A 146 -0.58 7.59 -1.39
CA LYS A 146 -0.58 7.89 -2.82
C LYS A 146 0.66 8.70 -3.24
N GLY A 147 1.02 9.73 -2.47
CA GLY A 147 2.20 10.55 -2.74
C GLY A 147 3.50 9.73 -2.70
N PHE A 148 3.59 8.80 -1.75
CA PHE A 148 4.68 7.85 -1.64
C PHE A 148 4.76 6.93 -2.87
N CYS A 149 3.68 6.25 -3.26
CA CYS A 149 3.69 5.37 -4.44
C CYS A 149 4.06 6.10 -5.74
N LEU A 150 3.57 7.34 -5.92
CA LEU A 150 3.94 8.16 -7.08
C LEU A 150 5.44 8.50 -7.07
N SER A 151 6.01 8.79 -5.91
CA SER A 151 7.44 9.10 -5.76
C SER A 151 8.30 7.88 -6.04
N LEU A 152 7.90 6.70 -5.56
CA LEU A 152 8.55 5.42 -5.88
C LEU A 152 8.53 5.14 -7.38
N GLY A 153 7.37 5.26 -8.02
CA GLY A 153 7.26 5.04 -9.47
C GLY A 153 8.18 5.96 -10.28
N GLN A 154 8.33 7.22 -9.86
CA GLN A 154 9.29 8.15 -10.47
C GLN A 154 10.75 7.76 -10.22
N LEU A 155 11.07 7.30 -9.00
CA LEU A 155 12.41 6.84 -8.64
C LEU A 155 12.81 5.62 -9.49
N PHE A 156 11.95 4.61 -9.59
CA PHE A 156 12.25 3.42 -10.40
C PHE A 156 12.38 3.73 -11.89
N LYS A 157 11.54 4.60 -12.46
CA LYS A 157 11.69 5.08 -13.84
C LYS A 157 13.04 5.76 -14.08
N SER A 158 13.55 6.48 -13.09
CA SER A 158 14.85 7.14 -13.18
C SER A 158 16.00 6.13 -13.17
N CYS A 159 15.86 5.00 -12.45
CA CYS A 159 16.84 3.91 -12.45
C CYS A 159 16.93 3.15 -13.79
N ILE A 160 15.90 3.18 -14.63
CA ILE A 160 15.90 2.56 -15.97
C ILE A 160 16.72 3.38 -16.99
N THR A 161 16.92 4.68 -16.74
CA THR A 161 17.45 5.63 -17.73
C THR A 161 18.97 5.90 -17.56
N VAL A 162 19.66 5.11 -16.74
CA VAL A 162 21.12 5.20 -16.50
C VAL A 162 21.83 4.00 -17.13
#